data_AF-A0A3E0H1U3-F1
#
_entry.id   AF-A0A3E0H1U3-F1
#
_cell.length_a   1.000
_cell.length_b   1.000
_cell.length_c   1.000
_cell.angle_alpha   90.00
_cell.angle_beta   90.00
_cell.angle_gamma   90.00
#
_symmetry.space_group_name_H-M   'P 1'
#
loop_
_entity.id
_entity.type
_entity.pdbx_description
1 polymer ?
#
loop_
_entity_poly.entity_id
_entity_poly.type
_entity_poly.pdbx_seq_one_letter_code
_entity_poly.pdbx_strand_id
1 'polypeptide(L)' 'MKRWVFVVLGVVLVLLGALWTAQGLGYVTGSFMTGSRLWATIGPIVVILGLWSLVTGVRRARS' A
#
# COMPACT_ATOMS: atom_id res chain seq x y z
N MET A 1 12.34 -2.37 18.13
CA MET A 1 11.41 -1.51 17.36
C MET A 1 9.99 -1.79 17.84
N LYS A 2 9.20 -0.76 18.18
CA LYS A 2 7.85 -0.95 18.78
C LYS A 2 6.93 -1.61 17.75
N ARG A 3 6.29 -2.74 18.09
CA ARG A 3 5.43 -3.57 17.19
C ARG A 3 4.40 -2.76 16.40
N TRP A 4 3.87 -1.70 16.99
CA TRP A 4 2.91 -0.76 16.38
C TRP A 4 3.44 -0.09 15.09
N VAL A 5 4.76 0.08 14.95
CA VAL A 5 5.37 0.69 13.75
C VAL A 5 5.11 -0.16 12.50
N PHE A 6 5.21 -1.49 12.60
CA PHE A 6 4.94 -2.38 11.46
C PHE A 6 3.46 -2.35 11.05
N VAL A 7 2.57 -2.24 12.03
CA VAL A 7 1.13 -2.13 11.79
C VAL A 7 0.82 -0.81 11.09
N VAL A 8 1.28 0.31 11.64
CA VAL A 8 1.06 1.64 11.05
C VAL A 8 1.66 1.72 9.64
N LEU A 9 2.90 1.26 9.46
CA LEU A 9 3.56 1.25 8.16
C LEU A 9 2.78 0.39 7.16
N GLY A 10 2.32 -0.79 7.57
CA GLY A 10 1.52 -1.67 6.73
C GLY A 10 0.20 -1.03 6.29
N VAL A 11 -0.54 -0.40 7.20
CA VAL A 11 -1.78 0.34 6.87
C VAL A 11 -1.48 1.45 5.86
N VAL A 12 -0.47 2.28 6.11
CA VAL A 12 -0.11 3.39 5.22
C VAL A 12 0.25 2.89 3.82
N LEU A 13 1.06 1.82 3.72
CA LEU A 13 1.42 1.23 2.44
C LEU A 13 0.21 0.69 1.69
N VAL A 14 -0.71 0.00 2.38
CA VAL A 14 -1.94 -0.51 1.73
C VAL A 14 -2.79 0.64 1.18
N LEU A 15 -2.99 1.70 1.97
CA LEU A 15 -3.81 2.85 1.55
C LEU A 15 -3.17 3.61 0.37
N LEU A 16 -1.87 3.87 0.43
CA LEU A 16 -1.14 4.54 -0.65
C LEU A 16 -1.09 3.68 -1.91
N GLY A 17 -0.82 2.38 -1.78
CA GLY A 17 -0.82 1.45 -2.90
C GLY A 17 -2.19 1.40 -3.59
N ALA A 18 -3.28 1.31 -2.82
CA ALA A 18 -4.63 1.32 -3.36
C ALA A 18 -4.97 2.64 -4.08
N LEU A 19 -4.56 3.78 -3.51
CA LEU A 19 -4.74 5.09 -4.14
C LEU A 19 -3.99 5.17 -5.48
N TRP A 20 -2.73 4.73 -5.52
CA TRP A 20 -1.92 4.73 -6.74
C TRP A 20 -2.45 3.76 -7.79
N THR A 21 -2.97 2.60 -7.38
CA THR A 21 -3.69 1.70 -8.29
C THR A 21 -4.91 2.41 -8.88
N ALA A 22 -5.74 3.04 -8.04
CA ALA A 22 -6.94 3.74 -8.50
C ALA A 22 -6.60 4.92 -9.43
N GLN A 23 -5.51 5.65 -9.15
CA GLN A 23 -5.00 6.69 -10.05
C GLN A 23 -4.51 6.10 -11.37
N GLY A 24 -3.68 5.05 -11.33
CA GLY A 24 -3.17 4.40 -12.54
C GLY A 24 -4.26 3.81 -13.44
N LEU A 25 -5.34 3.31 -12.84
CA LEU A 25 -6.53 2.83 -13.55
C LEU A 25 -7.44 3.96 -14.06
N GLY A 26 -7.20 5.20 -13.65
CA GLY A 26 -7.97 6.37 -14.08
C GLY A 26 -9.26 6.62 -13.27
N TYR A 27 -9.48 5.90 -12.18
CA TYR A 27 -10.63 6.14 -11.27
C TYR A 27 -10.45 7.40 -10.43
N VAL A 28 -9.21 7.76 -10.12
CA VAL A 28 -8.86 8.98 -9.38
C VAL A 28 -8.12 9.91 -10.33
N THR A 29 -8.74 11.05 -10.61
CA THR A 29 -8.27 12.05 -11.60
C THR A 29 -7.70 13.30 -10.93
N GLY A 30 -7.09 14.20 -11.71
CA GLY A 30 -6.55 15.47 -11.20
C GLY A 30 -5.06 15.45 -10.84
N SER A 31 -4.34 14.37 -11.15
CA SER A 31 -2.88 14.29 -10.99
C SER A 31 -2.20 13.71 -12.23
N PHE A 32 -0.88 13.93 -12.35
CA PHE A 32 -0.01 13.31 -13.37
C PHE A 32 -0.01 11.77 -13.34
N MET A 33 -0.58 11.18 -12.30
CA MET A 33 -0.60 9.73 -12.07
C MET A 33 -1.82 9.06 -12.71
N THR A 34 -2.81 9.85 -13.11
CA THR A 34 -4.09 9.39 -13.65
C THR A 34 -3.90 8.67 -14.99
N GLY A 35 -4.43 7.45 -15.12
CA GLY A 35 -4.41 6.69 -16.38
C GLY A 35 -3.04 6.17 -16.81
N SER A 36 -2.06 6.17 -15.90
CA SER A 36 -0.70 5.73 -16.18
C SER A 36 -0.48 4.27 -15.78
N ARG A 37 -0.04 3.45 -16.76
CA ARG A 37 0.30 2.03 -16.55
C ARG A 37 1.37 1.81 -15.48
N LEU A 38 2.26 2.80 -15.29
CA LEU A 38 3.29 2.76 -14.26
C LEU A 38 2.65 2.70 -12.87
N TRP A 39 1.71 3.60 -12.58
CA TRP A 39 1.06 3.66 -11.28
C TRP A 39 0.07 2.50 -11.07
N ALA A 40 -0.57 2.03 -12.15
CA ALA A 40 -1.39 0.82 -12.12
C ALA A 40 -0.58 -0.44 -11.76
N THR A 41 0.73 -0.43 -11.99
CA THR A 41 1.65 -1.54 -11.66
C THR A 41 2.32 -1.36 -10.29
N ILE A 42 2.75 -0.14 -9.96
CA ILE A 42 3.38 0.16 -8.67
C ILE A 42 2.39 0.03 -7.51
N GLY A 43 1.15 0.51 -7.68
CA GLY A 43 0.13 0.46 -6.64
C GLY A 43 -0.08 -0.94 -6.05
N PRO A 44 -0.35 -1.98 -6.86
CA PRO A 44 -0.51 -3.35 -6.38
C PRO A 44 0.74 -3.90 -5.67
N ILE A 45 1.95 -3.57 -6.14
CA ILE A 45 3.20 -3.98 -5.49
C ILE A 45 3.28 -3.39 -4.07
N VAL A 46 2.95 -2.11 -3.93
CA VAL A 46 2.96 -1.41 -2.63
C VAL A 46 1.89 -1.98 -1.69
N VAL A 47 0.70 -2.31 -2.21
CA VAL A 47 -0.34 -3.00 -1.42
C VAL A 47 0.18 -4.34 -0.88
N ILE A 48 0.82 -5.16 -1.72
CA ILE A 48 1.38 -6.46 -1.31
C ILE A 48 2.43 -6.30 -0.20
N LEU A 49 3.33 -5.32 -0.33
CA LEU A 49 4.33 -5.02 0.69
C LEU A 49 3.69 -4.54 2.00
N GLY A 50 2.64 -3.71 1.92
CA GLY A 50 1.87 -3.27 3.07
C GLY A 50 1.20 -4.43 3.80
N LEU A 51 0.54 -5.34 3.07
CA LEU A 51 -0.06 -6.55 3.62
C LEU A 51 0.99 -7.46 4.28
N TRP A 52 2.15 -7.63 3.65
CA TRP A 52 3.25 -8.39 4.24
C TRP A 52 3.74 -7.77 5.57
N SER A 53 3.87 -6.46 5.63
CA SER A 53 4.22 -5.71 6.86
C SER A 53 3.15 -5.87 7.96
N LEU A 54 1.86 -5.83 7.59
CA LEU A 54 0.75 -6.09 8.53
C LEU A 54 0.80 -7.52 9.08
N VAL A 55 0.94 -8.52 8.22
CA VAL A 55 0.94 -9.93 8.61
C VAL A 55 2.14 -10.24 9.51
N THR A 56 3.32 -9.73 9.19
CA THR A 56 4.53 -9.92 10.01
C THR A 56 4.42 -9.19 11.36
N GLY A 57 3.89 -7.96 11.37
CA GLY A 57 3.63 -7.20 12.59
C GLY A 57 2.64 -7.89 13.54
N VAL A 58 1.54 -8.44 12.99
CA VAL A 58 0.51 -9.14 13.77
C VAL A 58 1.00 -10.52 14.25
N ARG A 59 1.69 -11.29 13.39
CA ARG A 59 2.26 -12.59 13.79
C ARG A 59 3.27 -12.43 14.91
N ARG A 60 4.14 -11.42 14.80
CA ARG A 60 5.13 -11.15 15.84
C ARG A 60 4.51 -10.60 17.11
N ALA A 61 3.27 -10.08 17.08
CA ALA A 61 2.53 -9.68 18.27
C ALA A 61 1.93 -10.85 19.07
N ARG A 62 1.72 -12.01 18.41
CA ARG A 62 1.10 -13.21 18.98
C ARG A 62 2.08 -14.24 19.56
N SER A 63 3.38 -14.10 19.29
CA SER A 63 4.48 -14.82 19.96
C SER A 63 5.11 -13.97 21.05
#